data_AF-A0A814W9I5-F1
#
_entry.id   AF-A0A814W9I5-F1
#
_cell.length_a   1.000
_cell.length_b   1.000
_cell.length_c   1.000
_cell.angle_alpha   90.00
_cell.angle_beta   90.00
_cell.angle_gamma   90.00
#
_symmetry.space_group_name_H-M   'P 1'
#
loop_
_entity.id
_entity.type
_entity.pdbx_description
1 polymer ?
#
loop_
_entity_poly.entity_id
_entity_poly.type
_entity_poly.pdbx_seq_one_letter_code
_entity_poly.pdbx_strand_id
1 'polypeptide(L)'
;YAEQHIEDAEAPLFLRFINLLMNDANFLLDEALTYMARLKQNQEGKERDEWNQMSERQREEFENTFRHTGQIARYMNIMSIKTLIILNMITQNIQSIFCHPAISERLAAMLNYFLQHLVGPKRRNLKVRDPNEYLFEPSKLVAKVTDIYLNFAEYDQFCSAVSNDGMSYNEQLFPQAIEVLERIRHPRERIDAFLKLGEHIKTIADQHKEDDVIYNDAPEEYIDQISSILMNDPVMLPSSRTILDRSTVIRLLLDNQIDPYTRDPLHMQDVIPQSELKHSIEQWKASRRS
;
A
#
# COMPACT_ATOMS: atom_id res chain seq x y z
N TYR A 1 10.71 21.74 3.98
CA TYR A 1 11.12 21.97 2.58
C TYR A 1 10.40 21.05 1.61
N ALA A 2 10.69 19.74 1.54
CA ALA A 2 10.07 18.85 0.54
C ALA A 2 8.53 18.83 0.61
N GLU A 3 7.96 18.73 1.80
CA GLU A 3 6.52 18.80 2.05
C GLU A 3 5.88 20.12 1.57
N GLN A 4 6.56 21.25 1.76
CA GLN A 4 6.07 22.58 1.38
C GLN A 4 6.07 22.83 -0.13
N HIS A 5 6.80 22.01 -0.88
CA HIS A 5 7.02 22.14 -2.32
C HIS A 5 6.51 20.88 -3.06
N ILE A 6 5.60 20.11 -2.45
CA ILE A 6 4.99 18.92 -3.08
C ILE A 6 4.27 19.28 -4.39
N GLU A 7 3.72 20.49 -4.46
CA GLU A 7 2.95 21.00 -5.61
C GLU A 7 3.79 21.78 -6.63
N ASP A 8 5.10 21.87 -6.43
CA ASP A 8 5.97 22.55 -7.38
C ASP A 8 5.99 21.79 -8.72
N ALA A 9 6.17 22.54 -9.82
CA ALA A 9 6.29 21.94 -11.16
C ALA A 9 7.38 20.85 -11.23
N GLU A 10 8.49 21.07 -10.51
CA GLU A 10 9.49 20.04 -10.25
C GLU A 10 9.38 19.52 -8.82
N ALA A 11 8.84 18.31 -8.68
CA ALA A 11 8.78 17.60 -7.42
C ALA A 11 10.17 17.55 -6.74
N PRO A 12 10.28 17.92 -5.43
CA PRO A 12 11.54 17.89 -4.70
C PRO A 12 12.24 16.54 -4.83
N LEU A 13 13.58 16.56 -4.94
CA LEU A 13 14.38 15.34 -5.13
C LEU A 13 14.04 14.25 -4.09
N PHE A 14 13.84 14.65 -2.84
CA PHE A 14 13.47 13.72 -1.77
C PHE A 14 12.09 13.10 -1.98
N LEU A 15 11.09 13.88 -2.40
CA LEU A 15 9.75 13.38 -2.71
C LEU A 15 9.80 12.34 -3.84
N ARG A 16 10.54 12.64 -4.92
CA ARG A 16 10.77 11.70 -6.03
C ARG A 16 11.47 10.43 -5.56
N PHE A 17 12.47 10.56 -4.71
CA PHE A 17 13.18 9.42 -4.13
C PHE A 17 12.26 8.52 -3.29
N ILE A 18 11.43 9.10 -2.41
CA ILE A 18 10.46 8.34 -1.63
C ILE A 18 9.42 7.67 -2.53
N ASN A 19 8.95 8.37 -3.57
CA ASN A 19 8.00 7.79 -4.52
C ASN A 19 8.59 6.55 -5.21
N LEU A 20 9.82 6.67 -5.74
CA LEU A 20 10.53 5.55 -6.35
C LEU A 20 10.78 4.42 -5.35
N LEU A 21 11.17 4.74 -4.12
CA LEU A 21 11.40 3.74 -3.07
C LEU A 21 10.12 2.95 -2.72
N MET A 22 8.97 3.62 -2.63
CA MET A 22 7.68 2.96 -2.40
C MET A 22 7.26 2.09 -3.60
N ASN A 23 7.49 2.58 -4.83
CA ASN A 23 7.21 1.81 -6.05
C ASN A 23 8.10 0.55 -6.13
N ASP A 24 9.39 0.69 -5.83
CA ASP A 24 10.33 -0.43 -5.76
C ASP A 24 9.94 -1.41 -4.65
N ALA A 25 9.52 -0.92 -3.48
CA ALA A 25 9.07 -1.79 -2.39
C ALA A 25 7.85 -2.62 -2.81
N ASN A 26 6.85 -1.99 -3.45
CA ASN A 26 5.66 -2.67 -3.97
C ASN A 26 6.03 -3.75 -4.98
N PHE A 27 6.81 -3.38 -6.00
CA PHE A 27 7.24 -4.30 -7.04
C PHE A 27 8.05 -5.48 -6.48
N LEU A 28 9.06 -5.19 -5.64
CA LEU A 28 9.95 -6.23 -5.12
C LEU A 28 9.23 -7.21 -4.20
N LEU A 29 8.30 -6.74 -3.34
CA LEU A 29 7.53 -7.67 -2.54
C LEU A 29 6.56 -8.49 -3.40
N ASP A 30 5.87 -7.86 -4.35
CA ASP A 30 4.92 -8.57 -5.21
C ASP A 30 5.60 -9.68 -6.03
N GLU A 31 6.74 -9.36 -6.64
CA GLU A 31 7.57 -10.34 -7.34
C GLU A 31 8.07 -11.43 -6.40
N ALA A 32 8.59 -11.07 -5.22
CA ALA A 32 9.02 -12.04 -4.22
C ALA A 32 7.91 -13.04 -3.86
N LEU A 33 6.71 -12.55 -3.58
CA LEU A 33 5.55 -13.38 -3.23
C LEU A 33 5.10 -14.25 -4.42
N THR A 34 5.08 -13.69 -5.63
CA THR A 34 4.72 -14.39 -6.87
C THR A 34 5.69 -15.53 -7.16
N TYR A 35 6.99 -15.29 -7.04
CA TYR A 35 8.00 -16.33 -7.21
C TYR A 35 7.93 -17.40 -6.12
N MET A 36 7.66 -17.04 -4.86
CA MET A 36 7.45 -18.02 -3.79
C MET A 36 6.21 -18.89 -4.04
N ALA A 37 5.12 -18.31 -4.54
CA ALA A 37 3.92 -19.07 -4.92
C ALA A 37 4.19 -20.00 -6.10
N ARG A 38 4.94 -19.54 -7.11
CA ARG A 38 5.35 -20.35 -8.26
C ARG A 38 6.25 -21.51 -7.85
N LEU A 39 7.19 -21.29 -6.93
CA LEU A 39 8.03 -22.36 -6.38
C LEU A 39 7.19 -23.43 -5.70
N LYS A 40 6.19 -23.04 -4.91
CA LYS A 40 5.27 -23.99 -4.28
C LYS A 40 4.50 -24.80 -5.33
N GLN A 41 3.92 -24.15 -6.33
CA GLN A 41 3.20 -24.83 -7.41
C GLN A 41 4.09 -25.82 -8.17
N ASN A 42 5.35 -25.46 -8.42
CA ASN A 42 6.32 -26.35 -9.04
C ASN A 42 6.66 -27.55 -8.15
N GLN A 43 6.80 -27.35 -6.83
CA GLN A 43 7.03 -28.44 -5.87
C GLN A 43 5.85 -29.42 -5.85
N GLU A 44 4.62 -28.92 -5.78
CA GLU A 44 3.40 -29.74 -5.83
C GLU A 44 3.26 -30.46 -7.18
N GLY A 45 3.68 -29.83 -8.28
CA GLY A 45 3.70 -30.44 -9.61
C GLY A 45 4.60 -31.68 -9.71
N LYS A 46 5.73 -31.72 -9.00
CA LYS A 46 6.61 -32.89 -8.94
C LYS A 46 5.99 -34.08 -8.17
N GLU A 47 5.00 -33.80 -7.32
CA GLU A 47 4.34 -34.82 -6.50
C GLU A 47 3.15 -35.49 -7.23
N ARG A 48 2.71 -34.92 -8.36
CA ARG A 48 1.63 -35.49 -9.17
C ARG A 48 2.12 -36.69 -9.99
N ASP A 49 1.23 -37.67 -10.19
CA ASP A 49 1.51 -38.86 -11.00
C ASP A 49 1.95 -38.54 -12.44
N GLU A 50 1.51 -37.39 -12.97
CA GLU A 50 1.92 -36.85 -14.27
C GLU A 50 3.44 -36.65 -14.38
N TRP A 51 4.12 -36.28 -13.28
CA TRP A 51 5.58 -36.15 -13.25
C TRP A 51 6.28 -37.47 -13.62
N ASN A 52 5.72 -38.59 -13.14
CA ASN A 52 6.23 -39.93 -13.41
C ASN A 52 6.02 -40.36 -14.87
N GLN A 53 5.12 -39.71 -15.60
CA GLN A 53 4.83 -39.96 -17.02
C GLN A 53 5.64 -39.06 -17.97
N MET A 54 6.28 -38.00 -17.46
CA MET A 54 7.14 -37.12 -18.26
C MET A 54 8.41 -37.82 -18.73
N SER A 55 8.86 -37.49 -19.94
CA SER A 55 10.16 -37.92 -20.46
C SER A 55 11.33 -37.31 -19.67
N GLU A 56 12.49 -37.96 -19.73
CA GLU A 56 13.71 -37.50 -19.04
C GLU A 56 14.10 -36.06 -19.44
N ARG A 57 14.00 -35.72 -20.73
CA ARG A 57 14.25 -34.37 -21.24
C ARG A 57 13.29 -33.33 -20.65
N GLN A 58 11.99 -33.65 -20.56
CA GLN A 58 11.00 -32.73 -19.97
C GLN A 58 11.26 -32.50 -18.48
N ARG A 59 11.69 -33.55 -17.76
CA ARG A 59 12.07 -33.41 -16.35
C ARG A 59 13.29 -32.52 -16.18
N GLU A 60 14.32 -32.70 -17.01
CA GLU A 60 15.53 -31.87 -16.97
C GLU A 60 15.22 -30.39 -17.26
N GLU A 61 14.42 -30.10 -18.28
CA GLU A 61 13.98 -28.74 -18.62
C GLU A 61 13.18 -28.10 -17.47
N PHE A 62 12.28 -28.85 -16.83
CA PHE A 62 11.55 -28.41 -15.66
C PHE A 62 12.48 -28.12 -14.48
N GLU A 63 13.45 -29.00 -14.21
CA GLU A 63 14.40 -28.81 -13.11
C GLU A 63 15.32 -27.60 -13.30
N ASN A 64 15.72 -27.33 -14.54
CA ASN A 64 16.48 -26.12 -14.88
C ASN A 64 15.64 -24.87 -14.65
N THR A 65 14.38 -24.88 -15.10
CA THR A 65 13.43 -23.78 -14.85
C THR A 65 13.17 -23.58 -13.36
N PHE A 66 13.01 -24.66 -12.61
CA PHE A 66 12.79 -24.64 -11.16
C PHE A 66 13.99 -24.02 -10.43
N ARG A 67 15.22 -24.45 -10.76
CA ARG A 67 16.45 -23.89 -10.20
C ARG A 67 16.59 -22.39 -10.51
N HIS A 68 16.32 -21.99 -11.76
CA HIS A 68 16.37 -20.58 -12.15
C HIS A 68 15.32 -19.74 -11.40
N THR A 69 14.09 -20.24 -11.28
CA THR A 69 13.02 -19.62 -10.48
C THR A 69 13.44 -19.44 -9.02
N GLY A 70 14.10 -20.45 -8.44
CA GLY A 70 14.61 -20.40 -7.07
C GLY A 70 15.66 -19.31 -6.85
N GLN A 71 16.57 -19.12 -7.81
CA GLN A 71 17.58 -18.06 -7.75
C GLN A 71 16.95 -16.66 -7.81
N ILE A 72 15.96 -16.46 -8.68
CA ILE A 72 15.25 -15.17 -8.77
C ILE A 72 14.46 -14.91 -7.49
N ALA A 73 13.71 -15.90 -6.99
CA ALA A 73 12.95 -15.79 -5.74
C ALA A 73 13.86 -15.35 -4.58
N ARG A 74 15.04 -15.99 -4.46
CA ARG A 74 16.04 -15.64 -3.46
C ARG A 74 16.51 -14.19 -3.59
N TYR A 75 16.81 -13.74 -4.79
CA TYR A 75 17.22 -12.36 -5.03
C TYR A 75 16.11 -11.36 -4.64
N MET A 76 14.86 -11.61 -5.07
CA MET A 76 13.73 -10.74 -4.77
C MET A 76 13.44 -10.67 -3.27
N ASN A 77 13.53 -11.80 -2.55
CA ASN A 77 13.38 -11.83 -1.09
C ASN A 77 14.42 -10.95 -0.38
N ILE A 78 15.70 -11.04 -0.79
CA ILE A 78 16.77 -10.21 -0.22
C ILE A 78 16.54 -8.72 -0.52
N MET A 79 16.14 -8.38 -1.74
CA MET A 79 15.91 -7.00 -2.14
C MET A 79 14.71 -6.41 -1.42
N SER A 80 13.58 -7.13 -1.38
CA SER A 80 12.36 -6.71 -0.68
C SER A 80 12.63 -6.37 0.80
N ILE A 81 13.32 -7.26 1.54
CA ILE A 81 13.62 -7.00 2.96
C ILE A 81 14.56 -5.81 3.15
N LYS A 82 15.57 -5.64 2.29
CA LYS A 82 16.50 -4.49 2.35
C LYS A 82 15.80 -3.18 2.06
N THR A 83 14.93 -3.15 1.04
CA THR A 83 14.14 -1.97 0.68
C THR A 83 13.23 -1.56 1.85
N LEU A 84 12.56 -2.52 2.50
CA LEU A 84 11.76 -2.26 3.70
C LEU A 84 12.58 -1.74 4.88
N ILE A 85 13.81 -2.25 5.08
CA ILE A 85 14.70 -1.73 6.12
C ILE A 85 15.04 -0.26 5.86
N ILE A 86 15.37 0.10 4.62
CA ILE A 86 15.68 1.48 4.23
C ILE A 86 14.45 2.36 4.44
N LEU A 87 13.28 1.93 3.98
CA LEU A 87 12.03 2.65 4.17
C LEU A 87 11.74 2.88 5.67
N ASN A 88 11.90 1.86 6.50
CA ASN A 88 11.73 1.98 7.95
C ASN A 88 12.74 2.95 8.58
N MET A 89 14.01 2.91 8.18
CA MET A 89 15.01 3.86 8.69
C MET A 89 14.65 5.30 8.33
N ILE A 90 14.12 5.54 7.14
CA ILE A 90 13.69 6.88 6.72
C ILE A 90 12.46 7.33 7.51
N THR A 91 11.43 6.50 7.60
CA THR A 91 10.16 6.85 8.26
C THR A 91 10.33 7.05 9.76
N GLN A 92 11.34 6.45 10.39
CA GLN A 92 11.71 6.72 11.79
C GLN A 92 12.27 8.12 12.03
N ASN A 93 12.91 8.72 11.04
CA ASN A 93 13.62 10.00 11.20
C ASN A 93 12.93 11.16 10.50
N ILE A 94 12.15 10.89 9.45
CA ILE A 94 11.50 11.89 8.61
C ILE A 94 10.04 11.49 8.45
N GLN A 95 9.16 12.06 9.28
CA GLN A 95 7.74 11.70 9.32
C GLN A 95 6.85 12.66 8.52
N SER A 96 7.17 13.96 8.51
CA SER A 96 6.23 15.00 8.05
C SER A 96 5.76 14.81 6.61
N ILE A 97 6.67 14.43 5.69
CA ILE A 97 6.32 14.19 4.28
C ILE A 97 5.33 13.02 4.09
N PHE A 98 5.39 12.00 4.96
CA PHE A 98 4.51 10.85 4.89
C PHE A 98 3.13 11.13 5.51
N CYS A 99 2.99 12.25 6.23
CA CYS A 99 1.70 12.72 6.74
C CYS A 99 0.91 13.49 5.69
N HIS A 100 1.54 13.94 4.59
CA HIS A 100 0.81 14.59 3.50
C HIS A 100 -0.24 13.65 2.90
N PRO A 101 -1.50 14.08 2.64
CA PRO A 101 -2.61 13.19 2.27
C PRO A 101 -2.27 12.19 1.16
N ALA A 102 -1.74 12.68 0.03
CA ALA A 102 -1.41 11.87 -1.12
C ALA A 102 -0.29 10.82 -0.86
N ILE A 103 0.62 11.10 0.08
CA ILE A 103 1.72 10.17 0.42
C ILE A 103 1.27 9.19 1.50
N SER A 104 0.51 9.69 2.47
CA SER A 104 -0.10 8.91 3.55
C SER A 104 -0.97 7.78 2.98
N GLU A 105 -1.86 8.10 2.03
CA GLU A 105 -2.71 7.11 1.33
C GLU A 105 -1.88 6.02 0.65
N ARG A 106 -0.83 6.40 -0.09
CA ARG A 106 0.04 5.43 -0.78
C ARG A 106 0.79 4.54 0.19
N LEU A 107 1.36 5.12 1.24
CA LEU A 107 2.09 4.39 2.26
C LEU A 107 1.15 3.41 2.98
N ALA A 108 -0.04 3.87 3.38
CA ALA A 108 -1.07 3.06 4.02
C ALA A 108 -1.48 1.87 3.14
N ALA A 109 -1.82 2.12 1.87
CA ALA A 109 -2.20 1.07 0.92
C ALA A 109 -1.08 0.04 0.71
N MET A 110 0.17 0.50 0.57
CA MET A 110 1.34 -0.39 0.45
C MET A 110 1.51 -1.27 1.70
N LEU A 111 1.47 -0.68 2.90
CA LEU A 111 1.67 -1.43 4.13
C LEU A 111 0.51 -2.41 4.39
N ASN A 112 -0.72 -2.04 4.06
CA ASN A 112 -1.88 -2.93 4.17
C ASN A 112 -1.74 -4.10 3.20
N TYR A 113 -1.38 -3.82 1.93
CA TYR A 113 -1.12 -4.83 0.92
C TYR A 113 -0.08 -5.86 1.40
N PHE A 114 1.02 -5.37 1.98
CA PHE A 114 2.09 -6.21 2.51
C PHE A 114 1.61 -7.10 3.65
N LEU A 115 0.94 -6.53 4.66
CA LEU A 115 0.39 -7.32 5.75
C LEU A 115 -0.62 -8.35 5.24
N GLN A 116 -1.55 -7.96 4.37
CA GLN A 116 -2.63 -8.84 3.90
C GLN A 116 -2.07 -10.10 3.22
N HIS A 117 -1.00 -9.96 2.43
CA HIS A 117 -0.37 -11.09 1.75
C HIS A 117 0.49 -11.96 2.70
N LEU A 118 1.06 -11.36 3.74
CA LEU A 118 1.93 -12.06 4.70
C LEU A 118 1.14 -12.78 5.81
N VAL A 119 0.04 -12.20 6.28
CA VAL A 119 -0.73 -12.71 7.44
C VAL A 119 -2.09 -13.27 7.07
N GLY A 120 -2.65 -12.84 5.93
CA GLY A 120 -3.97 -13.25 5.45
C GLY A 120 -4.01 -14.64 4.81
N PRO A 121 -5.14 -15.00 4.17
CA PRO A 121 -5.38 -16.35 3.68
C PRO A 121 -4.36 -16.82 2.63
N LYS A 122 -3.85 -15.89 1.81
CA LYS A 122 -2.87 -16.15 0.76
C LYS A 122 -1.51 -16.61 1.30
N ARG A 123 -1.19 -16.42 2.59
CA ARG A 123 0.09 -16.85 3.19
C ARG A 123 0.37 -18.34 3.01
N ARG A 124 -0.69 -19.16 2.92
CA ARG A 124 -0.58 -20.61 2.68
C ARG A 124 0.05 -20.94 1.33
N ASN A 125 -0.06 -20.04 0.35
CA ASN A 125 0.52 -20.21 -0.99
C ASN A 125 2.03 -19.96 -1.01
N LEU A 126 2.60 -19.43 0.08
CA LEU A 126 4.02 -19.10 0.19
C LEU A 126 4.83 -20.19 0.92
N LYS A 127 4.16 -21.25 1.40
CA LYS A 127 4.80 -22.33 2.15
C LYS A 127 5.47 -23.32 1.21
N VAL A 128 6.79 -23.19 1.09
CA VAL A 128 7.68 -24.13 0.37
C VAL A 128 8.37 -25.08 1.35
N ARG A 129 8.90 -26.21 0.84
CA ARG A 129 9.58 -27.22 1.68
C ARG A 129 10.84 -26.69 2.39
N ASP A 130 11.70 -25.95 1.69
CA ASP A 130 12.93 -25.34 2.23
C ASP A 130 12.92 -23.81 2.09
N PRO A 131 12.22 -23.08 2.98
CA PRO A 131 12.13 -21.62 2.88
C PRO A 131 13.49 -20.91 3.07
N ASN A 132 14.42 -21.53 3.79
CA ASN A 132 15.77 -21.00 4.02
C ASN A 132 16.62 -20.95 2.74
N GLU A 133 16.38 -21.86 1.78
CA GLU A 133 17.08 -21.84 0.49
C GLU A 133 16.87 -20.52 -0.25
N TYR A 134 15.65 -19.99 -0.15
CA TYR A 134 15.22 -18.77 -0.81
C TYR A 134 15.33 -17.54 0.09
N LEU A 135 15.86 -17.68 1.31
CA LEU A 135 15.97 -16.59 2.30
C LEU A 135 14.62 -15.87 2.52
N PHE A 136 13.52 -16.62 2.46
CA PHE A 136 12.19 -16.05 2.64
C PHE A 136 11.83 -16.03 4.13
N GLU A 137 11.85 -14.83 4.72
CA GLU A 137 11.61 -14.62 6.15
C GLU A 137 10.33 -13.80 6.39
N PRO A 138 9.12 -14.35 6.12
CA PRO A 138 7.86 -13.60 6.13
C PRO A 138 7.57 -12.97 7.50
N SER A 139 7.92 -13.65 8.60
CA SER A 139 7.71 -13.09 9.93
C SER A 139 8.58 -11.86 10.21
N LYS A 140 9.78 -11.78 9.62
CA LYS A 140 10.64 -10.58 9.73
C LYS A 140 10.08 -9.44 8.89
N LEU A 141 9.51 -9.74 7.71
CA LEU A 141 8.81 -8.76 6.89
C LEU A 141 7.60 -8.18 7.65
N VAL A 142 6.78 -9.03 8.28
CA VAL A 142 5.68 -8.57 9.15
C VAL A 142 6.19 -7.64 10.23
N ALA A 143 7.23 -8.02 10.97
CA ALA A 143 7.82 -7.17 12.02
C ALA A 143 8.29 -5.80 11.49
N LYS A 144 8.91 -5.77 10.31
CA LYS A 144 9.36 -4.52 9.68
C LYS A 144 8.20 -3.65 9.22
N VAL A 145 7.16 -4.25 8.66
CA VAL A 145 5.96 -3.53 8.24
C VAL A 145 5.24 -2.95 9.45
N THR A 146 5.08 -3.72 10.54
CA THR A 146 4.48 -3.21 11.79
C THR A 146 5.32 -2.12 12.45
N ASP A 147 6.65 -2.19 12.37
CA ASP A 147 7.52 -1.09 12.82
C ASP A 147 7.22 0.22 12.07
N ILE A 148 6.98 0.15 10.75
CA ILE A 148 6.66 1.33 9.93
C ILE A 148 5.29 1.92 10.33
N TYR A 149 4.27 1.09 10.53
CA TYR A 149 2.97 1.55 11.06
C TYR A 149 3.14 2.32 12.38
N LEU A 150 3.94 1.79 13.30
CA LEU A 150 4.18 2.40 14.60
C LEU A 150 4.88 3.76 14.52
N ASN A 151 5.68 4.01 13.47
CA ASN A 151 6.29 5.32 13.25
C ASN A 151 5.23 6.41 12.99
N PHE A 152 3.99 6.04 12.65
CA PHE A 152 2.91 6.98 12.35
C PHE A 152 1.67 6.81 13.22
N ALA A 153 1.78 6.07 14.34
CA ALA A 153 0.65 5.72 15.18
C ALA A 153 -0.11 6.92 15.78
N GLU A 154 0.57 8.05 15.97
CA GLU A 154 0.00 9.27 16.54
C GLU A 154 -0.65 10.19 15.49
N TYR A 155 -0.54 9.86 14.20
CA TYR A 155 -1.10 10.67 13.13
C TYR A 155 -2.44 10.10 12.68
N ASP A 156 -3.54 10.72 13.11
CA ASP A 156 -4.91 10.30 12.74
C ASP A 156 -5.13 10.30 11.23
N GLN A 157 -4.46 11.20 10.50
CA GLN A 157 -4.50 11.22 9.05
C GLN A 157 -3.95 9.94 8.42
N PHE A 158 -2.88 9.37 8.98
CA PHE A 158 -2.35 8.09 8.53
C PHE A 158 -3.26 6.95 8.96
N CYS A 159 -3.78 6.98 10.19
CA CYS A 159 -4.73 5.97 10.67
C CYS A 159 -6.01 5.93 9.81
N SER A 160 -6.53 7.10 9.45
CA SER A 160 -7.65 7.28 8.53
C SER A 160 -7.34 6.70 7.15
N ALA A 161 -6.17 7.03 6.57
CA ALA A 161 -5.71 6.47 5.29
C ALA A 161 -5.59 4.92 5.33
N VAL A 162 -5.12 4.35 6.44
CA VAL A 162 -5.06 2.90 6.64
C VAL A 162 -6.45 2.27 6.64
N SER A 163 -7.40 2.86 7.34
CA SER A 163 -8.77 2.33 7.41
C SER A 163 -9.57 2.50 6.11
N ASN A 164 -9.26 3.52 5.31
CA ASN A 164 -9.95 3.83 4.04
C ASN A 164 -9.47 2.99 2.85
N ASP A 165 -8.41 2.20 3.01
CA ASP A 165 -7.94 1.30 1.96
C ASP A 165 -8.89 0.09 1.81
N GLY A 166 -9.92 0.26 0.97
CA GLY A 166 -10.89 -0.79 0.67
C GLY A 166 -10.32 -2.02 -0.04
N MET A 167 -9.06 -2.00 -0.49
CA MET A 167 -8.45 -3.12 -1.21
C MET A 167 -7.81 -4.14 -0.26
N SER A 168 -7.05 -3.67 0.74
CA SER A 168 -6.23 -4.54 1.58
C SER A 168 -6.61 -4.50 3.07
N TYR A 169 -7.13 -3.38 3.57
CA TYR A 169 -7.56 -3.27 4.97
C TYR A 169 -8.76 -4.17 5.27
N ASN A 170 -8.75 -4.78 6.45
CA ASN A 170 -9.88 -5.51 7.03
C ASN A 170 -9.68 -5.66 8.54
N GLU A 171 -10.75 -5.94 9.27
CA GLU A 171 -10.75 -6.01 10.74
C GLU A 171 -9.83 -7.10 11.32
N GLN A 172 -9.44 -8.11 10.52
CA GLN A 172 -8.57 -9.20 10.96
C GLN A 172 -7.09 -8.94 10.67
N LEU A 173 -6.75 -7.89 9.92
CA LEU A 173 -5.39 -7.63 9.46
C LEU A 173 -4.41 -7.44 10.63
N PHE A 174 -4.77 -6.58 11.58
CA PHE A 174 -3.95 -6.27 12.76
C PHE A 174 -3.90 -7.46 13.75
N PRO A 175 -5.03 -8.09 14.14
CA PRO A 175 -5.00 -9.30 14.98
C PRO A 175 -4.11 -10.42 14.41
N GLN A 176 -4.19 -10.70 13.11
CA GLN A 176 -3.37 -11.74 12.47
C GLN A 176 -1.88 -11.39 12.46
N ALA A 177 -1.53 -10.10 12.33
CA ALA A 177 -0.14 -9.66 12.44
C ALA A 177 0.38 -9.81 13.88
N ILE A 178 -0.43 -9.49 14.88
CA ILE A 178 -0.08 -9.68 16.30
C ILE A 178 0.26 -11.14 16.60
N GLU A 179 -0.55 -12.11 16.14
CA GLU A 179 -0.25 -13.54 16.29
C GLU A 179 1.15 -13.91 15.75
N VAL A 180 1.54 -13.32 14.62
CA VAL A 180 2.86 -13.54 14.03
C VAL A 180 3.97 -12.92 14.88
N LEU A 181 3.77 -11.70 15.38
CA LEU A 181 4.72 -11.00 16.24
C LEU A 181 4.96 -11.74 17.56
N GLU A 182 3.89 -12.24 18.19
CA GLU A 182 3.95 -13.05 19.41
C GLU A 182 4.74 -14.35 19.17
N ARG A 183 4.45 -15.04 18.06
CA ARG A 183 5.13 -16.30 17.71
C ARG A 183 6.63 -16.14 17.52
N ILE A 184 7.08 -15.00 16.98
CA ILE A 184 8.52 -14.70 16.84
C ILE A 184 9.14 -14.02 18.07
N ARG A 185 8.36 -13.81 19.13
CA ARG A 185 8.78 -13.12 20.36
C ARG A 185 9.33 -11.72 20.10
N HIS A 186 8.63 -10.95 19.26
CA HIS A 186 8.92 -9.53 19.06
C HIS A 186 8.78 -8.77 20.41
N PRO A 187 9.50 -7.64 20.64
CA PRO A 187 9.44 -6.94 21.92
C PRO A 187 8.01 -6.62 22.37
N ARG A 188 7.69 -6.94 23.63
CA ARG A 188 6.32 -6.83 24.16
C ARG A 188 5.76 -5.41 24.06
N GLU A 189 6.58 -4.40 24.32
CA GLU A 189 6.21 -3.00 24.18
C GLU A 189 5.74 -2.65 22.76
N ARG A 190 6.38 -3.22 21.73
CA ARG A 190 6.00 -3.02 20.32
C ARG A 190 4.70 -3.74 19.97
N ILE A 191 4.49 -4.95 20.50
CA ILE A 191 3.24 -5.70 20.33
C ILE A 191 2.07 -4.94 20.97
N ASP A 192 2.24 -4.48 22.22
CA ASP A 192 1.22 -3.72 22.95
C ASP A 192 0.90 -2.40 22.24
N ALA A 193 1.91 -1.71 21.69
CA ALA A 193 1.71 -0.50 20.90
C ALA A 193 0.94 -0.78 19.60
N PHE A 194 1.25 -1.87 18.91
CA PHE A 194 0.59 -2.23 17.65
C PHE A 194 -0.86 -2.69 17.88
N LEU A 195 -1.15 -3.33 19.01
CA LEU A 195 -2.50 -3.65 19.45
C LEU A 195 -3.33 -2.37 19.65
N LYS A 196 -2.81 -1.40 20.41
CA LYS A 196 -3.48 -0.10 20.62
C LYS A 196 -3.72 0.64 19.30
N LEU A 197 -2.75 0.62 18.40
CA LEU A 197 -2.89 1.20 17.08
C LEU A 197 -4.02 0.52 16.29
N GLY A 198 -4.10 -0.80 16.33
CA GLY A 198 -5.18 -1.55 15.68
C GLY A 198 -6.57 -1.19 16.23
N GLU A 199 -6.70 -1.00 17.55
CA GLU A 199 -7.94 -0.55 18.19
C GLU A 199 -8.32 0.89 17.78
N HIS A 200 -7.33 1.78 17.69
CA HIS A 200 -7.52 3.16 17.24
C HIS A 200 -7.99 3.23 15.79
N ILE A 201 -7.28 2.53 14.89
CA ILE A 201 -7.64 2.46 13.47
C ILE A 201 -9.02 1.83 13.29
N LYS A 202 -9.38 0.81 14.09
CA LYS A 202 -10.72 0.25 14.07
C LYS A 202 -11.79 1.27 14.43
N THR A 203 -11.54 2.08 15.46
CA THR A 203 -12.47 3.15 15.87
C THR A 203 -12.69 4.16 14.75
N ILE A 204 -11.61 4.57 14.06
CA ILE A 204 -11.69 5.46 12.90
C ILE A 204 -12.43 4.77 11.73
N ALA A 205 -12.16 3.50 11.48
CA ALA A 205 -12.84 2.73 10.43
C ALA A 205 -14.35 2.65 10.67
N ASP A 206 -14.78 2.46 11.92
CA ASP A 206 -16.20 2.41 12.28
C ASP A 206 -16.85 3.80 12.12
N GLN A 207 -16.15 4.89 12.44
CA GLN A 207 -16.60 6.25 12.14
C GLN A 207 -16.75 6.50 10.63
N HIS A 208 -15.81 6.04 9.81
CA HIS A 208 -15.92 6.17 8.36
C HIS A 208 -17.11 5.39 7.80
N LYS A 209 -17.39 4.18 8.31
CA LYS A 209 -18.60 3.42 7.92
C LYS A 209 -19.88 4.19 8.27
N GLU A 210 -19.92 4.86 9.42
CA GLU A 210 -21.05 5.72 9.79
C GLU A 210 -21.17 6.91 8.83
N ASP A 211 -20.06 7.60 8.54
CA ASP A 211 -20.00 8.69 7.58
C ASP A 211 -20.46 8.24 6.17
N ASP A 212 -20.01 7.09 5.69
CA ASP A 212 -20.42 6.53 4.39
C ASP A 212 -21.94 6.29 4.32
N VAL A 213 -22.55 5.88 5.42
CA VAL A 213 -24.02 5.74 5.51
C VAL A 213 -24.70 7.10 5.49
N ILE A 214 -24.18 8.07 6.25
CA ILE A 214 -24.72 9.44 6.33
C ILE A 214 -24.62 10.15 4.97
N TYR A 215 -23.55 9.90 4.22
CA TYR A 215 -23.23 10.58 2.97
C TYR A 215 -23.53 9.75 1.72
N ASN A 216 -24.20 8.61 1.83
CA ASN A 216 -24.50 7.73 0.70
C ASN A 216 -25.33 8.41 -0.41
N ASP A 217 -26.09 9.47 -0.06
CA ASP A 217 -26.86 10.26 -1.02
C ASP A 217 -26.14 11.54 -1.47
N ALA A 218 -24.80 11.54 -1.41
CA ALA A 218 -23.97 12.60 -1.96
C ALA A 218 -24.28 12.83 -3.45
N PRO A 219 -24.50 14.10 -3.86
CA PRO A 219 -24.58 14.45 -5.27
C PRO A 219 -23.33 13.99 -6.04
N GLU A 220 -23.52 13.53 -7.28
CA GLU A 220 -22.43 13.02 -8.12
C GLU A 220 -21.32 14.06 -8.33
N GLU A 221 -21.67 15.36 -8.38
CA GLU A 221 -20.72 16.45 -8.51
C GLU A 221 -19.75 16.62 -7.32
N TYR A 222 -20.05 15.99 -6.17
CA TYR A 222 -19.18 16.03 -4.99
C TYR A 222 -18.22 14.85 -4.94
N ILE A 223 -18.42 13.85 -5.80
CA ILE A 223 -17.63 12.63 -5.83
C ILE A 223 -16.46 12.78 -6.80
N ASP A 224 -15.27 12.43 -6.34
CA ASP A 224 -14.07 12.35 -7.19
C ASP A 224 -14.26 11.23 -8.22
N GLN A 225 -14.09 11.55 -9.51
CA GLN A 225 -14.35 10.60 -10.60
C GLN A 225 -13.35 9.43 -10.68
N ILE A 226 -12.20 9.51 -10.00
CA ILE A 226 -11.16 8.49 -10.01
C ILE A 226 -11.19 7.70 -8.70
N SER A 227 -11.18 8.38 -7.55
CA SER A 227 -11.20 7.70 -6.26
C SER A 227 -12.60 7.24 -5.84
N SER A 228 -13.66 7.74 -6.48
CA SER A 228 -15.06 7.42 -6.18
C SER A 228 -15.44 7.69 -4.72
N ILE A 229 -14.78 8.67 -4.10
CA ILE A 229 -15.06 9.13 -2.74
C ILE A 229 -15.41 10.62 -2.75
N LEU A 230 -16.06 11.05 -1.67
CA LEU A 230 -16.43 12.45 -1.46
C LEU A 230 -15.19 13.35 -1.40
N MET A 231 -15.13 14.36 -2.27
CA MET A 231 -14.00 15.29 -2.32
C MET A 231 -13.89 16.11 -1.03
N ASN A 232 -12.65 16.41 -0.63
CA ASN A 232 -12.31 17.31 0.47
C ASN A 232 -11.71 18.62 -0.04
N ASP A 233 -10.91 18.56 -1.10
CA ASP A 233 -10.31 19.73 -1.72
C ASP A 233 -10.41 19.66 -3.26
N PRO A 234 -11.58 19.98 -3.83
CA PRO A 234 -11.83 19.85 -5.26
C PRO A 234 -10.98 20.83 -6.07
N VAL A 235 -10.33 20.31 -7.12
CA VAL A 235 -9.54 21.06 -8.10
C VAL A 235 -9.94 20.65 -9.52
N MET A 236 -9.96 21.61 -10.44
CA MET A 236 -10.28 21.38 -11.85
C MET A 236 -9.01 21.26 -12.68
N LEU A 237 -8.96 20.22 -13.51
CA LEU A 237 -7.91 20.04 -14.51
C LEU A 237 -8.12 21.00 -15.70
N PRO A 238 -7.07 21.67 -16.20
CA PRO A 238 -7.21 22.71 -17.23
C PRO A 238 -7.64 22.17 -18.60
N SER A 239 -7.14 21.01 -19.00
CA SER A 239 -7.39 20.41 -20.32
C SER A 239 -8.71 19.65 -20.36
N SER A 240 -8.87 18.63 -19.50
CA SER A 240 -10.10 17.82 -19.45
C SER A 240 -11.30 18.53 -18.85
N ARG A 241 -11.09 19.59 -18.05
CA ARG A 241 -12.13 20.27 -17.24
C ARG A 241 -12.78 19.37 -16.19
N THR A 242 -12.22 18.18 -15.96
CA THR A 242 -12.67 17.28 -14.90
C THR A 242 -12.27 17.85 -13.54
N ILE A 243 -13.15 17.69 -12.55
CA ILE A 243 -12.90 18.04 -11.16
C ILE A 243 -12.53 16.77 -10.41
N LEU A 244 -11.41 16.81 -9.69
CA LEU A 244 -10.88 15.73 -8.85
C LEU A 244 -10.48 16.30 -7.50
N ASP A 245 -10.27 15.44 -6.50
CA ASP A 245 -9.64 15.85 -5.25
C ASP A 245 -8.16 16.16 -5.47
N ARG A 246 -7.64 17.19 -4.79
CA ARG A 246 -6.23 17.56 -4.85
C ARG A 246 -5.30 16.39 -4.49
N SER A 247 -5.64 15.55 -3.51
CA SER A 247 -4.80 14.39 -3.15
C SER A 247 -4.71 13.37 -4.29
N THR A 248 -5.84 13.15 -4.98
CA THR A 248 -5.93 12.32 -6.19
C THR A 248 -5.01 12.85 -7.28
N VAL A 249 -5.05 14.16 -7.57
CA VAL A 249 -4.22 14.76 -8.62
C VAL A 249 -2.73 14.67 -8.27
N ILE A 250 -2.34 14.99 -7.04
CA ILE A 250 -0.94 14.86 -6.59
C ILE A 250 -0.46 13.42 -6.78
N ARG A 251 -1.27 12.43 -6.38
CA ARG A 251 -0.93 11.01 -6.54
C ARG A 251 -0.66 10.66 -8.00
N LEU A 252 -1.52 11.10 -8.92
CA LEU A 252 -1.36 10.83 -10.35
C LEU A 252 -0.09 11.47 -10.91
N LEU A 253 0.17 12.72 -10.56
CA LEU A 253 1.33 13.48 -11.06
C LEU A 253 2.67 13.00 -10.51
N LEU A 254 2.67 12.33 -9.33
CA LEU A 254 3.85 11.65 -8.82
C LEU A 254 4.29 10.47 -9.70
N ASP A 255 3.33 9.84 -10.38
CA ASP A 255 3.61 8.71 -11.28
C ASP A 255 3.83 9.18 -12.71
N ASN A 256 2.94 10.02 -13.26
CA ASN A 256 3.06 10.60 -14.59
C ASN A 256 2.49 12.03 -14.62
N GLN A 257 3.25 12.98 -15.15
CA GLN A 257 2.85 14.40 -15.25
C GLN A 257 1.94 14.68 -16.46
N ILE A 258 0.81 13.98 -16.52
CA ILE A 258 -0.18 14.09 -17.59
C ILE A 258 -1.60 14.16 -17.04
N ASP A 259 -2.49 14.81 -17.78
CA ASP A 259 -3.94 14.72 -17.54
C ASP A 259 -4.40 13.27 -17.79
N PRO A 260 -5.08 12.61 -16.85
CA PRO A 260 -5.49 11.21 -16.97
C PRO A 260 -6.52 10.95 -18.08
N TYR A 261 -7.20 11.99 -18.57
CA TYR A 261 -8.24 11.89 -19.59
C TYR A 261 -7.73 12.32 -20.98
N THR A 262 -6.97 13.41 -21.08
CA THR A 262 -6.48 13.91 -22.39
C THR A 262 -5.07 13.46 -22.72
N ARG A 263 -4.28 13.06 -21.72
CA ARG A 263 -2.83 12.77 -21.81
C ARG A 263 -1.95 13.99 -22.13
N ASP A 264 -2.49 15.19 -22.04
CA ASP A 264 -1.71 16.42 -22.17
C ASP A 264 -0.79 16.59 -20.94
N PRO A 265 0.37 17.26 -21.09
CA PRO A 265 1.21 17.61 -19.94
C PRO A 265 0.42 18.39 -18.88
N LEU A 266 0.61 18.01 -17.61
CA LEU A 266 -0.10 18.62 -16.48
C LEU A 266 0.85 18.77 -15.29
N HIS A 267 0.87 19.96 -14.69
CA HIS A 267 1.56 20.22 -13.43
C HIS A 267 0.58 20.71 -12.35
N MET A 268 0.93 20.53 -11.08
CA MET A 268 0.08 20.94 -9.95
C MET A 268 -0.21 22.45 -9.95
N GLN A 269 0.71 23.28 -10.42
CA GLN A 269 0.50 24.74 -10.53
C GLN A 269 -0.61 25.12 -11.53
N ASP A 270 -0.94 24.24 -12.47
CA ASP A 270 -1.92 24.52 -13.54
C ASP A 270 -3.36 24.15 -13.10
N VAL A 271 -3.52 23.48 -11.96
CA VAL A 271 -4.83 23.06 -11.45
C VAL A 271 -5.58 24.24 -10.85
N ILE A 272 -6.89 24.31 -11.10
CA ILE A 272 -7.71 25.46 -10.73
C ILE A 272 -8.54 25.10 -9.49
N PRO A 273 -8.29 25.72 -8.30
CA PRO A 273 -9.05 25.42 -7.09
C PRO A 273 -10.55 25.71 -7.25
N GLN A 274 -11.40 24.76 -6.83
CA GLN A 274 -12.86 24.90 -6.88
C GLN A 274 -13.40 25.31 -5.51
N SER A 275 -13.06 26.53 -5.07
CA SER A 275 -13.38 27.00 -3.70
C SER A 275 -14.89 27.05 -3.42
N GLU A 276 -15.70 27.40 -4.41
CA GLU A 276 -17.17 27.42 -4.28
C GLU A 276 -17.74 26.01 -4.09
N LEU A 277 -17.26 25.05 -4.88
CA LEU A 277 -17.64 23.64 -4.75
C LEU A 277 -17.22 23.07 -3.40
N LYS A 278 -15.99 23.38 -2.95
CA LYS A 278 -15.51 22.99 -1.63
C LYS A 278 -16.46 23.48 -0.53
N HIS A 279 -16.84 24.76 -0.57
CA HIS A 279 -17.76 25.32 0.39
C HIS A 279 -19.15 24.65 0.33
N SER A 280 -19.64 24.34 -0.87
CA SER A 280 -20.89 23.62 -1.06
C SER A 280 -20.84 22.22 -0.44
N ILE A 281 -19.74 21.49 -0.63
CA ILE A 281 -19.53 20.16 -0.04
C ILE A 281 -19.50 20.24 1.50
N GLU A 282 -18.81 21.23 2.05
CA GLU A 282 -18.73 21.44 3.51
C GLU A 282 -20.10 21.76 4.12
N GLN A 283 -20.87 22.66 3.50
CA GLN A 283 -22.23 22.97 3.92
C GLN A 283 -23.15 21.75 3.84
N TRP A 284 -23.03 20.97 2.77
CA TRP A 284 -23.79 19.75 2.59
C TRP A 284 -23.46 18.72 3.68
N LYS A 285 -22.17 18.46 3.95
CA LYS A 285 -21.72 17.58 5.05
C LYS A 285 -22.30 18.02 6.40
N ALA A 286 -22.28 19.32 6.68
CA ALA A 286 -22.83 19.87 7.93
C ALA A 286 -24.35 19.68 8.06
N SER A 287 -25.09 19.79 6.94
CA SER A 287 -26.55 19.61 6.96
C SER A 287 -26.99 18.16 7.19
N ARG A 288 -26.13 17.17 6.89
CA ARG A 288 -26.40 15.74 7.13
C ARG A 288 -26.07 15.27 8.55
N ARG A 289 -25.14 15.95 9.22
CA ARG A 289 -24.76 15.68 10.61
C ARG A 289 -25.65 16.40 11.65
N SER A 290 -26.54 17.29 11.20
CA SER A 290 -27.48 18.04 12.04
C SER A 290 -28.81 17.30 12.18
#